data_AF-A0A4Y1ZGW7-F1
#
_entry.id   AF-A0A4Y1ZGW7-F1
#
_cell.length_a   1.000
_cell.length_b   1.000
_cell.length_c   1.000
_cell.angle_alpha   90.00
_cell.angle_beta   90.00
_cell.angle_gamma   90.00
#
_symmetry.space_group_name_H-M   'P 1'
#
loop_
_entity.id
_entity.type
_entity.pdbx_description
1 polymer ?
#
loop_
_entity_poly.entity_id
_entity_poly.type
_entity_poly.pdbx_seq_one_letter_code
_entity_poly.pdbx_strand_id
1 'polypeptide(L)'
;MIHGFKCYALVDENNNPKPTYSIAAGLDYPGVGPEHSYLKASGRGEYVTVTGKEALDAFLNLSKVEGIIPALESAHAVAYATKLAKTLPKDESIIVNLSGRGDKDVKQVYEMLNKK
;
A
#
# COMPACT_ATOMS: atom_id res chain seq x y z
N MET A 1 6.90 -1.13 21.78
CA MET A 1 5.99 -2.30 21.78
C MET A 1 4.61 -1.75 21.49
N ILE A 2 3.88 -2.30 20.52
CA ILE A 2 2.54 -1.83 20.14
C ILE A 2 1.64 -3.05 20.01
N HIS A 3 0.42 -2.97 20.54
CA HIS A 3 -0.61 -4.02 20.46
C HIS A 3 -0.10 -5.44 20.78
N GLY A 4 0.80 -5.58 21.75
CA GLY A 4 1.32 -6.87 22.22
C GLY A 4 2.55 -7.41 21.50
N PHE A 5 3.14 -6.69 20.53
CA PHE A 5 4.34 -7.14 19.83
C PHE A 5 5.43 -6.06 19.71
N LYS A 6 6.68 -6.50 19.56
CA LYS A 6 7.86 -5.65 19.29
C LYS A 6 8.12 -5.64 17.78
N CYS A 7 8.00 -4.47 17.17
CA CYS A 7 8.13 -4.27 15.73
C CYS A 7 8.62 -2.86 15.40
N TYR A 8 8.85 -2.58 14.12
CA TYR A 8 8.88 -1.20 13.64
C TYR A 8 7.51 -0.55 13.83
N ALA A 9 7.52 0.68 14.34
CA ALA A 9 6.33 1.47 14.54
C ALA A 9 6.66 2.96 14.44
N LEU A 10 5.69 3.75 14.01
CA LEU A 10 5.73 5.19 14.04
C LEU A 10 5.35 5.67 15.45
N VAL A 11 6.34 6.15 16.20
CA VAL A 11 6.17 6.60 17.58
C VAL A 11 6.66 8.03 17.79
N ASP A 12 6.14 8.68 18.82
CA ASP A 12 6.59 10.00 19.27
C ASP A 12 7.81 9.89 20.19
N GLU A 13 8.24 11.02 20.72
CA GLU A 13 9.40 11.17 21.61
C GLU A 13 9.24 10.37 22.92
N ASN A 14 7.99 10.15 23.33
CA ASN A 14 7.62 9.43 24.54
C ASN A 14 7.33 7.94 24.26
N ASN A 15 7.63 7.44 23.05
CA ASN A 15 7.31 6.10 22.56
C ASN A 15 5.81 5.77 22.42
N ASN A 16 4.92 6.76 22.37
CA ASN A 16 3.51 6.54 22.07
C ASN A 16 3.29 6.42 20.55
N PRO A 17 2.30 5.62 20.08
CA PRO A 17 1.96 5.55 18.66
C PRO A 17 1.55 6.93 18.10
N LYS A 18 2.14 7.33 16.97
CA LYS A 18 1.75 8.56 16.27
C LYS A 18 0.50 8.35 15.42
N PRO A 19 -0.28 9.41 15.17
CA PRO A 19 -1.35 9.34 14.18
C PRO A 19 -0.80 9.04 12.79
N THR A 20 -1.53 8.25 12.04
CA THR A 20 -1.25 7.91 10.64
C THR A 20 -2.37 8.44 9.75
N TYR A 21 -2.10 8.47 8.44
CA TYR A 21 -3.11 8.74 7.44
C TYR A 21 -2.76 7.98 6.17
N SER A 22 -3.75 7.29 5.62
CA SER A 22 -3.70 6.70 4.28
C SER A 22 -5.06 6.85 3.60
N ILE A 23 -5.06 6.97 2.27
CA ILE A 23 -6.32 6.87 1.52
C ILE A 23 -6.91 5.46 1.59
N ALA A 24 -6.08 4.45 1.88
CA ALA A 24 -6.52 3.08 2.08
C ALA A 24 -6.62 2.81 3.57
N ALA A 25 -7.84 2.73 4.10
CA ALA A 25 -8.09 2.54 5.53
C ALA A 25 -7.39 1.29 6.08
N GLY A 26 -7.27 0.21 5.30
CA GLY A 26 -6.57 -1.01 5.71
C GLY A 26 -5.05 -0.86 5.86
N LEU A 27 -4.45 0.23 5.38
CA LEU A 27 -3.02 0.55 5.55
C LEU A 27 -2.79 1.67 6.56
N ASP A 28 -3.85 2.24 7.14
CA ASP A 28 -3.76 3.33 8.10
C ASP A 28 -3.46 2.80 9.51
N TYR A 29 -2.24 2.32 9.71
CA TYR A 29 -1.79 1.70 10.95
C TYR A 29 -0.35 2.12 11.30
N PRO A 30 -0.07 2.54 12.54
CA PRO A 30 1.26 3.02 12.94
C PRO A 30 2.30 1.91 13.16
N GLY A 31 1.93 0.63 13.06
CA GLY A 31 2.84 -0.50 13.26
C GLY A 31 2.97 -1.40 12.03
N VAL A 32 3.77 -2.46 12.16
CA VAL A 32 3.84 -3.55 11.17
C VAL A 32 4.11 -4.86 11.90
N GLY A 33 3.66 -5.99 11.36
CA GLY A 33 3.88 -7.30 11.98
C GLY A 33 5.37 -7.58 12.30
N PRO A 34 5.66 -8.33 13.38
CA PRO A 34 7.04 -8.60 13.81
C PRO A 34 7.82 -9.41 12.78
N GLU A 35 7.18 -10.30 12.03
CA GLU A 35 7.82 -11.05 10.95
C GLU A 35 8.31 -10.13 9.82
N HIS A 36 7.50 -9.17 9.39
CA HIS A 36 7.92 -8.15 8.42
C HIS A 36 9.05 -7.25 8.97
N SER A 37 9.04 -6.96 10.27
CA SER A 37 10.15 -6.25 10.90
C SER A 37 11.45 -7.04 10.81
N TYR A 38 11.38 -8.35 11.03
CA TYR A 38 12.53 -9.25 10.88
C TYR A 38 13.01 -9.36 9.43
N LEU A 39 12.10 -9.51 8.45
CA LEU A 39 12.47 -9.56 7.03
C LEU A 39 13.17 -8.27 6.57
N LYS A 40 12.73 -7.11 7.07
CA LYS A 40 13.42 -5.84 6.82
C LYS A 40 14.80 -5.80 7.45
N ALA A 41 14.90 -6.15 8.74
CA ALA A 41 16.16 -6.08 9.48
C ALA A 41 17.22 -7.06 8.95
N SER A 42 16.80 -8.22 8.46
CA SER A 42 17.67 -9.24 7.85
C SER A 42 18.04 -8.95 6.39
N GLY A 43 17.42 -7.94 5.75
CA GLY A 43 17.61 -7.64 4.33
C GLY A 43 16.91 -8.61 3.39
N ARG A 44 16.10 -9.55 3.89
CA ARG A 44 15.35 -10.52 3.06
C ARG A 44 14.14 -9.90 2.37
N GLY A 45 13.56 -8.86 2.96
CA GLY A 45 12.41 -8.14 2.43
C GLY A 45 12.69 -6.64 2.28
N GLU A 46 12.32 -6.10 1.13
CA GLU A 46 12.37 -4.67 0.85
C GLU A 46 11.00 -4.03 1.06
N TYR A 47 10.99 -2.86 1.70
CA TYR A 47 9.77 -2.15 2.07
C TYR A 47 9.82 -0.75 1.52
N VAL A 48 8.84 -0.42 0.69
CA VAL A 48 8.74 0.82 -0.07
C VAL A 48 7.47 1.57 0.30
N THR A 49 7.38 2.83 -0.11
CA THR A 49 6.21 3.67 0.08
C THR A 49 5.57 4.00 -1.26
N VAL A 50 4.25 4.17 -1.22
CA VAL A 50 3.42 4.62 -2.34
C VAL A 50 2.48 5.69 -1.80
N THR A 51 2.37 6.79 -2.53
CA THR A 51 1.49 7.90 -2.18
C THR A 51 0.04 7.60 -2.54
N GLY A 52 -0.91 8.30 -1.88
CA GLY A 52 -2.32 8.17 -2.22
C GLY A 52 -2.64 8.50 -3.68
N LYS A 53 -1.92 9.47 -4.27
CA LYS A 53 -2.07 9.79 -5.70
C LYS A 53 -1.65 8.62 -6.60
N GLU A 54 -0.51 8.00 -6.33
CA GLU A 54 -0.02 6.85 -7.10
C GLU A 54 -0.98 5.65 -6.97
N ALA A 55 -1.50 5.39 -5.77
CA ALA A 55 -2.49 4.34 -5.56
C ALA A 55 -3.82 4.61 -6.28
N LEU A 56 -4.30 5.86 -6.27
CA LEU A 56 -5.48 6.26 -7.03
C LEU A 56 -5.29 6.11 -8.54
N ASP A 57 -4.14 6.55 -9.06
CA ASP A 57 -3.80 6.41 -10.48
C ASP A 57 -3.75 4.92 -10.88
N ALA A 58 -3.18 4.06 -10.03
CA ALA A 58 -3.15 2.61 -10.25
C ALA A 58 -4.53 1.95 -10.16
N PHE A 59 -5.38 2.35 -9.21
CA PHE A 59 -6.77 1.90 -9.11
C PHE A 59 -7.52 2.16 -10.41
N LEU A 60 -7.41 3.39 -10.94
CA LEU A 60 -8.09 3.78 -12.17
C LEU A 60 -7.55 3.06 -13.40
N ASN A 61 -6.22 2.91 -13.49
CA ASN A 61 -5.60 2.23 -14.62
C ASN A 61 -5.99 0.76 -14.67
N LEU A 62 -5.89 0.02 -13.56
CA LEU A 62 -6.28 -1.38 -13.53
C LEU A 62 -7.77 -1.57 -13.87
N SER A 63 -8.62 -0.69 -13.37
CA SER A 63 -10.06 -0.71 -13.68
C SER A 63 -10.35 -0.46 -15.16
N LYS A 64 -9.64 0.47 -15.79
CA LYS A 64 -9.88 0.86 -17.20
C LYS A 64 -9.27 -0.11 -18.21
N VAL A 65 -8.08 -0.63 -17.90
CA VAL A 65 -7.30 -1.44 -18.84
C VAL A 65 -7.68 -2.92 -18.71
N GLU A 66 -7.79 -3.43 -17.49
CA GLU A 66 -8.00 -4.85 -17.23
C GLU A 66 -9.43 -5.18 -16.78
N GLY A 67 -10.28 -4.17 -16.55
CA GLY A 67 -11.66 -4.39 -16.07
C GLY A 67 -11.74 -4.89 -14.62
N ILE A 68 -10.66 -4.77 -13.86
CA ILE A 68 -10.57 -5.22 -12.47
C ILE A 68 -10.59 -3.99 -11.56
N ILE A 69 -11.55 -3.92 -10.65
CA ILE A 69 -11.65 -2.85 -9.64
C ILE A 69 -10.90 -3.31 -8.37
N PRO A 70 -9.66 -2.86 -8.12
CA PRO A 70 -8.89 -3.32 -6.97
C PRO A 70 -9.30 -2.60 -5.69
N ALA A 71 -9.07 -3.22 -4.53
CA ALA A 71 -9.09 -2.47 -3.28
C ALA A 71 -8.00 -1.38 -3.30
N LEU A 72 -8.22 -0.24 -2.63
CA LEU A 72 -7.21 0.82 -2.55
C LEU A 72 -5.91 0.31 -1.89
N GLU A 73 -6.01 -0.64 -0.96
CA GLU A 73 -4.87 -1.34 -0.37
C GLU A 73 -4.05 -2.08 -1.45
N SER A 74 -4.71 -2.87 -2.31
CA SER A 74 -4.06 -3.61 -3.40
C SER A 74 -3.51 -2.68 -4.48
N ALA A 75 -4.17 -1.53 -4.72
CA ALA A 75 -3.72 -0.54 -5.68
C ALA A 75 -2.35 0.06 -5.31
N HIS A 76 -1.97 0.10 -4.03
CA HIS A 76 -0.61 0.48 -3.63
C HIS A 76 0.43 -0.50 -4.19
N ALA A 77 0.15 -1.81 -4.11
CA ALA A 77 1.06 -2.81 -4.66
C ALA A 77 1.17 -2.72 -6.19
N VAL A 78 0.04 -2.51 -6.88
CA VAL A 78 0.00 -2.32 -8.34
C VAL A 78 0.76 -1.06 -8.77
N ALA A 79 0.61 0.05 -8.03
CA ALA A 79 1.34 1.28 -8.30
C ALA A 79 2.85 1.08 -8.22
N TYR A 80 3.33 0.42 -7.15
CA TYR A 80 4.75 0.13 -7.01
C TYR A 80 5.24 -0.85 -8.08
N ALA A 81 4.50 -1.92 -8.35
CA ALA A 81 4.85 -2.89 -9.39
C ALA A 81 5.00 -2.22 -10.77
N THR A 82 4.12 -1.28 -11.11
CA THR A 82 4.20 -0.50 -12.36
C THR A 82 5.44 0.39 -12.41
N LYS A 83 5.86 0.95 -11.28
CA LYS A 83 7.10 1.74 -11.17
C LYS A 83 8.34 0.85 -11.28
N LEU A 84 8.34 -0.29 -10.58
CA LEU A 84 9.43 -1.27 -10.59
C LEU A 84 9.61 -1.90 -11.98
N ALA A 85 8.52 -2.23 -12.68
CA ALA A 85 8.58 -2.80 -14.02
C ALA A 85 9.35 -1.92 -15.02
N LYS A 86 9.29 -0.59 -14.86
CA LYS A 86 10.03 0.35 -15.73
C LYS A 86 11.55 0.30 -15.51
N THR A 87 12.02 -0.24 -14.39
CA THR A 87 13.44 -0.37 -14.07
C THR A 87 13.99 -1.77 -14.35
N LEU A 88 13.12 -2.73 -14.67
CA LEU A 88 13.50 -4.12 -14.90
C LEU A 88 13.65 -4.42 -16.40
N PRO A 89 14.46 -5.44 -16.75
CA PRO A 89 14.46 -6.05 -18.08
C PRO A 89 13.06 -6.53 -18.51
N LYS A 90 12.82 -6.61 -19.81
CA LYS A 90 11.50 -6.96 -20.37
C LYS A 90 11.08 -8.42 -20.14
N ASP A 91 12.04 -9.28 -19.85
CA ASP A 91 11.88 -10.72 -19.61
C ASP A 91 11.66 -11.06 -18.13
N GLU A 92 11.74 -10.09 -17.24
CA GLU A 92 11.42 -10.27 -15.82
C GLU A 92 9.91 -10.35 -15.57
N SER A 93 9.52 -11.17 -14.59
CA SER A 93 8.13 -11.36 -14.19
C SER A 93 7.88 -10.81 -12.79
N ILE A 94 6.79 -10.04 -12.62
CA ILE A 94 6.35 -9.51 -11.33
C ILE A 94 5.03 -10.17 -10.94
N ILE A 95 4.97 -10.75 -9.75
CA ILE A 95 3.72 -11.25 -9.16
C ILE A 95 3.23 -10.21 -8.15
N VAL A 96 1.99 -9.75 -8.34
CA VAL A 96 1.34 -8.81 -7.43
C VAL A 96 0.22 -9.53 -6.68
N ASN A 97 0.22 -9.46 -5.35
CA ASN A 97 -0.90 -9.94 -4.56
C ASN A 97 -2.05 -8.91 -4.63
N LEU A 98 -3.11 -9.24 -5.37
CA LEU A 98 -4.34 -8.45 -5.42
C LEU A 98 -5.25 -8.83 -4.25
N SER A 99 -4.88 -8.33 -3.07
CA SER A 99 -5.42 -8.77 -1.78
C SER A 99 -6.93 -8.58 -1.59
N GLY A 100 -7.58 -7.71 -2.36
CA GLY A 100 -9.02 -7.50 -2.28
C GLY A 100 -9.60 -6.77 -3.49
N ARG A 101 -10.93 -6.82 -3.57
CA ARG A 101 -11.73 -6.08 -4.56
C ARG A 101 -12.17 -4.72 -4.02
N GLY A 102 -12.36 -3.76 -4.93
CA GLY A 102 -12.57 -2.35 -4.61
C GLY A 102 -14.02 -1.90 -4.43
N ASP A 103 -15.01 -2.81 -4.34
CA ASP A 103 -16.42 -2.43 -4.19
C ASP A 103 -16.66 -1.43 -3.04
N LYS A 104 -15.94 -1.63 -1.91
CA LYS A 104 -16.00 -0.76 -0.74
C LYS A 104 -15.43 0.64 -0.98
N ASP A 105 -14.51 0.77 -1.95
CA ASP A 105 -13.72 1.97 -2.17
C ASP A 105 -14.30 2.88 -3.27
N VAL A 106 -15.24 2.38 -4.09
CA VAL A 106 -15.79 3.12 -5.26
C VAL A 106 -16.37 4.48 -4.87
N LYS A 107 -17.13 4.55 -3.77
CA LYS A 107 -17.72 5.82 -3.29
C LYS A 107 -16.63 6.82 -2.92
N GLN A 108 -15.63 6.38 -2.16
CA GLN A 108 -14.51 7.22 -1.75
C GLN A 108 -13.73 7.72 -2.97
N VAL A 109 -13.41 6.84 -3.92
CA VAL A 109 -12.71 7.20 -5.16
C VAL A 109 -13.52 8.21 -5.97
N TYR A 110 -14.83 8.01 -6.10
CA TYR A 110 -15.71 8.97 -6.78
C TYR A 110 -15.66 10.34 -6.11
N GLU A 111 -15.72 10.42 -4.79
CA GLU A 111 -15.61 11.69 -4.05
C GLU A 111 -14.24 12.34 -4.22
N MET A 112 -13.16 11.56 -4.22
CA MET A 112 -11.79 12.06 -4.45
C MET A 112 -11.62 12.67 -5.83
N LEU A 113 -12.27 12.13 -6.86
CA LEU A 113 -12.21 12.66 -8.23
C LEU A 113 -13.04 13.91 -8.46
N ASN A 114 -14.09 14.11 -7.65
CA ASN A 114 -15.04 15.20 -7.80
C ASN A 114 -14.85 16.36 -6.81
N LYS A 115 -13.98 16.21 -5.80
CA LYS A 115 -13.54 17.33 -4.97
C LYS A 115 -12.64 18.25 -5.79
N LYS A 116 -13.14 19.45 -6.08
CA LYS A 116 -12.37 20.59 -6.62
C LYS A 116 -11.38 21.11 -5.59
#